data_AF-A0A8S4QNA6-F1
#
_entry.id   AF-A0A8S4QNA6-F1
#
_cell.length_a   1.000
_cell.length_b   1.000
_cell.length_c   1.000
_cell.angle_alpha   90.00
_cell.angle_beta   90.00
_cell.angle_gamma   90.00
#
_symmetry.space_group_name_H-M   'P 1'
#
loop_
_entity.id
_entity.type
_entity.pdbx_description
1 polymer ?
#
loop_
_entity_poly.entity_id
_entity_poly.type
_entity_poly.pdbx_seq_one_letter_code
_entity_poly.pdbx_strand_id
1 'polypeptide(L)'
;MQFTQVNSESSLNLSQLKNIIRKLLLFPEGTRHSGDKLLPFRKGAFHVALDAGAPIQPIVVSKYHFLDSERHRFNSGEIIITILPLIETEGTNKEDISTLVETAQHKMQEEFSRTSAETFT
;
A
#
# COMPACT_ATOMS: atom_id res chain seq x y z
N MET A 1 8.91 14.01 -6.39
CA MET A 1 8.91 13.13 -7.57
C MET A 1 9.84 13.75 -8.60
N GLN A 2 11.09 13.28 -8.69
CA GLN A 2 12.02 13.76 -9.71
C GLN A 2 11.92 12.83 -10.93
N PHE A 3 11.62 13.41 -12.08
CA PHE A 3 11.75 12.74 -13.37
C PHE A 3 13.15 13.07 -13.92
N THR A 4 13.93 12.05 -14.25
CA THR A 4 15.18 12.21 -15.01
C THR A 4 14.90 11.86 -16.47
N GLN A 5 15.07 12.84 -17.36
CA GLN A 5 15.12 12.60 -18.80
C GLN A 5 16.40 11.83 -19.14
N VAL A 6 16.27 10.66 -19.76
CA VAL A 6 17.40 9.93 -20.33
C VAL A 6 17.61 10.45 -21.75
N ASN A 7 18.68 11.20 -21.96
CA ASN A 7 19.12 11.60 -23.29
C ASN A 7 19.55 10.36 -24.09
N SER A 8 19.13 10.33 -25.34
CA SER A 8 19.48 9.34 -26.35
C SER A 8 20.98 9.39 -26.65
N GLU A 9 21.74 8.42 -26.13
CA GLU A 9 22.93 7.79 -26.75
C GLU A 9 23.73 7.04 -25.68
N SER A 10 23.18 5.93 -25.21
CA SER A 10 23.96 4.80 -24.69
C SER A 10 23.04 3.61 -24.76
N SER A 11 23.42 2.55 -25.49
CA SER A 11 22.72 1.28 -25.49
C SER A 11 22.78 0.68 -24.08
N LEU A 12 21.86 1.09 -23.20
CA LEU A 12 21.70 0.49 -21.88
C LEU A 12 21.22 -0.94 -22.10
N ASN A 13 22.11 -1.89 -21.87
CA ASN A 13 21.83 -3.31 -22.00
C ASN A 13 20.75 -3.66 -20.95
N LEU A 14 19.58 -4.13 -21.38
CA LEU A 14 18.43 -4.45 -20.49
C LEU A 14 18.80 -5.42 -19.36
N SER A 15 19.88 -6.18 -19.53
CA SER A 15 20.49 -7.02 -18.51
C SER A 15 21.01 -6.27 -17.28
N GLN A 16 21.35 -4.97 -17.39
CA GLN A 16 21.87 -4.16 -16.29
C GLN A 16 20.78 -3.54 -15.40
N LEU A 17 19.53 -3.48 -15.85
CA LEU A 17 18.40 -2.97 -15.05
C LEU A 17 17.84 -4.01 -14.05
N LYS A 18 18.24 -5.29 -14.17
CA LYS A 18 17.74 -6.39 -13.34
C LYS A 18 18.12 -6.33 -11.85
N ASN A 19 19.09 -5.49 -11.47
CA ASN A 19 19.64 -5.45 -10.09
C ASN A 19 19.28 -4.19 -9.29
N ILE A 20 18.34 -3.37 -9.74
CA ILE A 20 17.87 -2.23 -8.92
C ILE A 20 16.73 -2.73 -8.03
N ILE A 21 17.04 -3.03 -6.77
CA ILE A 21 16.02 -3.29 -5.75
C ILE A 21 15.22 -1.99 -5.55
N ARG A 22 13.99 -1.94 -6.07
CA ARG A 22 13.08 -0.82 -5.85
C ARG A 22 11.98 -1.20 -4.89
N LYS A 23 11.78 -0.38 -3.86
CA LYS A 23 10.62 -0.46 -2.98
C LYS A 23 9.46 0.24 -3.67
N LEU A 24 8.36 -0.47 -3.85
CA LEU A 24 7.15 0.07 -4.46
C LEU A 24 6.12 0.35 -3.37
N LEU A 25 5.63 1.58 -3.30
CA LEU A 25 4.53 1.97 -2.43
C LEU A 25 3.26 2.04 -3.26
N LEU A 26 2.27 1.23 -2.91
CA LEU A 26 0.98 1.16 -3.59
C LEU A 26 -0.16 1.34 -2.60
N PHE A 27 -1.23 2.00 -3.04
CA PHE A 27 -2.49 2.11 -2.30
C PHE A 27 -3.50 1.15 -2.94
N PRO A 28 -3.76 -0.02 -2.35
CA PRO A 28 -4.57 -1.06 -2.99
C PRO A 28 -6.03 -0.63 -3.20
N GLU A 29 -6.55 0.32 -2.44
CA GLU A 29 -7.90 0.90 -2.63
C GLU A 29 -7.99 1.77 -3.91
N GLY A 30 -6.87 2.38 -4.32
CA GLY A 30 -6.76 3.24 -5.50
C GLY A 30 -7.35 4.65 -5.38
N THR A 31 -8.03 4.95 -4.27
CA THR A 31 -8.63 6.26 -3.97
C THR A 31 -8.61 6.53 -2.46
N ARG A 32 -8.65 7.80 -2.06
CA ARG A 32 -8.78 8.19 -0.65
C ARG A 32 -10.24 8.04 -0.20
N HIS A 33 -10.44 7.63 1.05
CA HIS A 33 -11.73 7.49 1.69
C HIS A 33 -11.68 7.99 3.14
N SER A 34 -12.80 8.51 3.65
CA SER A 34 -12.91 9.09 5.01
C SER A 34 -13.89 8.33 5.91
N GLY A 35 -14.41 7.19 5.48
CA GLY A 35 -15.26 6.34 6.31
C GLY A 35 -14.46 5.46 7.27
N ASP A 36 -15.19 4.61 7.99
CA ASP A 36 -14.64 3.81 9.10
C ASP A 36 -14.11 2.44 8.67
N LYS A 37 -14.18 2.13 7.37
CA LYS A 37 -13.68 0.88 6.80
C LYS A 37 -12.81 1.16 5.58
N LEU A 38 -11.76 0.38 5.42
CA LEU A 38 -10.96 0.36 4.21
C LEU A 38 -11.84 -0.10 3.03
N LEU A 39 -11.67 0.53 1.88
CA LEU A 39 -12.33 0.11 0.66
C LEU A 39 -11.81 -1.27 0.19
N PRO A 40 -12.54 -1.94 -0.71
CA PRO A 40 -12.04 -3.16 -1.34
C PRO A 40 -10.70 -2.95 -2.03
N PHE A 41 -9.78 -3.89 -1.81
CA PHE A 41 -8.45 -3.85 -2.41
C PHE A 41 -8.47 -4.34 -3.86
N ARG A 42 -7.80 -3.60 -4.74
CA ARG A 42 -7.58 -3.97 -6.13
C ARG A 42 -6.43 -4.98 -6.25
N LYS A 43 -6.63 -6.02 -7.07
CA LYS A 43 -5.67 -7.12 -7.25
C LYS A 43 -4.36 -6.72 -7.93
N GLY A 44 -4.32 -5.59 -8.64
CA GLY A 44 -3.15 -5.19 -9.44
C GLY A 44 -1.85 -5.09 -8.64
N ALA A 45 -1.90 -4.55 -7.41
CA ALA A 45 -0.75 -4.47 -6.52
C ALA A 45 -0.20 -5.85 -6.13
N PHE A 46 -1.10 -6.81 -5.91
CA PHE A 46 -0.78 -8.17 -5.51
C PHE A 46 -0.23 -8.99 -6.67
N HIS A 47 -0.72 -8.77 -7.90
CA HIS A 47 -0.13 -9.35 -9.09
C HIS A 47 1.33 -8.91 -9.28
N VAL A 48 1.62 -7.62 -9.07
CA VAL A 48 3.00 -7.11 -9.16
C VAL A 48 3.91 -7.77 -8.12
N ALA A 49 3.44 -7.94 -6.88
CA ALA A 49 4.20 -8.61 -5.84
C ALA A 49 4.47 -10.09 -6.16
N LEU A 50 3.44 -10.82 -6.60
CA LEU A 50 3.55 -12.23 -7.00
C LEU A 50 4.48 -12.44 -8.21
N ASP A 51 4.31 -11.64 -9.27
CA ASP A 51 5.14 -11.73 -10.48
C ASP A 51 6.61 -11.36 -10.20
N ALA A 52 6.85 -10.48 -9.21
CA ALA A 52 8.19 -10.13 -8.76
C ALA A 52 8.78 -11.10 -7.73
N GLY A 53 7.98 -12.03 -7.17
CA GLY A 53 8.39 -12.87 -6.05
C GLY A 53 8.76 -12.06 -4.80
N ALA A 54 8.15 -10.89 -4.61
CA ALA A 54 8.50 -9.95 -3.56
C ALA A 54 7.46 -9.96 -2.43
N PRO A 55 7.88 -10.00 -1.15
CA PRO A 55 6.94 -9.98 -0.04
C PRO A 55 6.21 -8.64 0.03
N ILE A 56 5.00 -8.67 0.57
CA ILE A 56 4.16 -7.49 0.77
C ILE A 56 4.36 -7.02 2.20
N GLN A 57 4.73 -5.73 2.38
CA GLN A 57 4.82 -5.07 3.67
C GLN A 57 3.54 -4.23 3.89
N PRO A 58 2.56 -4.69 4.71
CA PRO A 58 1.36 -3.91 4.95
C PRO A 58 1.70 -2.75 5.89
N ILE A 59 1.29 -1.54 5.50
CA ILE A 59 1.43 -0.31 6.29
C ILE A 59 0.03 0.26 6.44
N VAL A 60 -0.39 0.44 7.69
CA VAL A 60 -1.72 0.92 8.05
C VAL A 60 -1.59 2.32 8.65
N VAL A 61 -2.43 3.24 8.18
CA VAL A 61 -2.50 4.61 8.67
C VAL A 61 -3.87 4.80 9.28
N SER A 62 -3.93 5.26 10.54
CA SER A 62 -5.19 5.51 11.23
C SER A 62 -6.02 6.59 10.53
N LYS A 63 -7.32 6.63 10.83
CA LYS A 63 -8.24 7.60 10.25
C LYS A 63 -7.83 9.05 10.56
N TYR A 64 -7.97 9.90 9.54
CA TYR A 64 -7.67 11.33 9.63
C TYR A 64 -8.86 12.12 10.21
N HIS A 65 -9.07 12.08 11.53
CA HIS A 65 -10.22 12.78 12.16
C HIS A 65 -10.18 14.30 12.03
N PHE A 66 -8.99 14.86 11.84
CA PHE A 66 -8.76 16.31 11.75
C PHE A 66 -8.86 16.87 10.32
N LEU A 67 -9.03 16.00 9.31
CA LEU A 67 -9.18 16.38 7.91
C LEU A 67 -10.64 16.25 7.48
N ASP A 68 -11.31 17.37 7.29
CA ASP A 68 -12.65 17.43 6.71
C ASP A 68 -12.54 17.87 5.25
N SER A 69 -12.61 16.89 4.35
CA SER A 69 -12.46 17.12 2.90
C SER A 69 -13.64 17.87 2.28
N GLU A 70 -14.84 17.73 2.82
CA GLU A 70 -16.04 18.39 2.30
C GLU A 70 -16.05 19.87 2.66
N ARG A 71 -15.63 20.21 3.87
CA ARG A 71 -15.55 21.60 4.35
C ARG A 71 -14.21 22.26 4.11
N HIS A 72 -13.26 21.56 3.48
CA HIS A 72 -11.88 22.01 3.26
C HIS A 72 -11.18 22.50 4.55
N ARG A 73 -11.41 21.79 5.67
CA ARG A 73 -10.80 22.14 6.96
C ARG A 73 -9.69 21.17 7.33
N PHE A 74 -8.60 21.73 7.83
CA PHE A 74 -7.45 21.00 8.33
C PHE A 74 -7.16 21.49 9.74
N ASN A 75 -7.47 20.66 10.73
CA ASN A 75 -7.22 20.95 12.14
C ASN A 75 -5.93 20.24 12.61
N SER A 76 -5.49 20.56 13.83
CA SER A 76 -4.46 19.74 14.50
C SER A 76 -5.05 18.39 14.89
N GLY A 77 -4.24 17.33 14.80
CA GLY A 77 -4.61 16.00 15.24
C GLY A 77 -3.43 15.04 15.14
N GLU A 78 -3.64 13.82 15.61
CA GLU A 78 -2.64 12.76 15.62
C GLU A 78 -2.95 11.68 14.59
N ILE A 79 -1.92 11.02 14.09
CA ILE A 79 -2.02 9.85 13.21
C ILE A 79 -1.10 8.77 13.77
N ILE A 80 -1.61 7.55 13.82
CA ILE A 80 -0.82 6.36 14.13
C ILE A 80 -0.52 5.64 12.81
N ILE A 81 0.76 5.33 12.58
CA ILE A 81 1.21 4.51 11.46
C ILE A 81 1.71 3.18 12.02
N THR A 82 1.06 2.09 11.64
CA THR A 82 1.48 0.73 12.01
C THR A 82 2.08 0.00 10.82
N ILE A 83 3.23 -0.62 11.04
CA ILE A 83 3.87 -1.55 10.10
C ILE A 83 3.55 -2.96 10.57
N LEU A 84 2.77 -3.72 9.79
CA LEU A 84 2.36 -5.07 10.12
C LEU A 84 3.44 -6.11 9.73
N PRO A 85 3.34 -7.38 10.15
CA PRO A 85 4.24 -8.41 9.64
C PRO A 85 4.20 -8.55 8.11
N LEU A 86 5.33 -8.91 7.52
CA LEU A 86 5.43 -9.21 6.09
C LEU A 86 4.45 -10.34 5.72
N ILE A 87 3.88 -10.23 4.52
CA ILE A 87 3.11 -11.28 3.88
C ILE A 87 3.98 -11.84 2.77
N GLU A 88 4.51 -13.04 3.00
CA GLU A 88 5.31 -13.76 2.01
C GLU A 88 4.45 -14.13 0.80
N THR A 89 5.01 -13.93 -0.40
CA THR A 89 4.35 -14.27 -1.67
C THR A 89 4.98 -15.49 -2.33
N GLU A 90 6.13 -15.96 -1.83
CA GLU A 90 6.81 -17.14 -2.35
C GLU A 90 5.91 -18.38 -2.20
N GLY A 91 5.80 -19.17 -3.27
CA GLY A 91 4.95 -20.36 -3.28
C GLY A 91 3.44 -20.10 -3.34
N THR A 92 2.99 -18.84 -3.38
CA THR A 92 1.57 -18.52 -3.58
C THR A 92 1.20 -18.66 -5.05
N ASN A 93 0.21 -19.50 -5.37
CA ASN A 93 -0.28 -19.65 -6.74
C ASN A 93 -1.12 -18.44 -7.16
N LYS A 94 -1.14 -18.12 -8.45
CA LYS A 94 -1.97 -17.03 -9.00
C LYS A 94 -3.46 -17.23 -8.75
N GLU A 95 -3.89 -18.48 -8.61
CA GLU A 95 -5.27 -18.88 -8.29
C GLU A 95 -5.69 -18.42 -6.88
N ASP A 96 -4.73 -18.32 -5.95
CA ASP A 96 -4.95 -17.94 -4.55
C ASP A 96 -4.88 -16.43 -4.31
N ILE A 97 -4.74 -15.62 -5.37
CA ILE A 97 -4.58 -14.17 -5.24
C ILE A 97 -5.77 -13.52 -4.53
N SER A 98 -6.99 -14.04 -4.71
CA SER A 98 -8.17 -13.52 -4.03
C SER A 98 -8.04 -13.69 -2.52
N THR A 99 -7.60 -14.86 -2.06
CA THR A 99 -7.34 -15.16 -0.66
C THR A 99 -6.20 -14.29 -0.09
N LEU A 100 -5.13 -14.06 -0.87
CA LEU A 100 -4.06 -13.15 -0.48
C LEU A 100 -4.56 -11.72 -0.27
N VAL A 101 -5.38 -11.22 -1.20
CA VAL A 101 -5.99 -9.88 -1.13
C VAL A 101 -6.91 -9.77 0.09
N GLU A 102 -7.78 -10.75 0.30
CA GLU A 102 -8.71 -10.79 1.43
C GLU A 102 -7.96 -10.86 2.78
N THR A 103 -6.93 -11.70 2.87
CA THR A 103 -6.10 -11.82 4.08
C THR A 103 -5.39 -10.51 4.41
N ALA A 104 -4.81 -9.86 3.40
CA ALA A 104 -4.15 -8.57 3.58
C ALA A 104 -5.14 -7.49 4.00
N GLN A 105 -6.30 -7.42 3.34
CA GLN A 105 -7.34 -6.44 3.64
C GLN A 105 -7.88 -6.65 5.07
N HIS A 106 -8.14 -7.89 5.48
CA HIS A 106 -8.64 -8.20 6.82
C HIS A 106 -7.66 -7.77 7.91
N LYS A 107 -6.39 -8.18 7.81
CA LYS A 107 -5.34 -7.79 8.77
C LYS A 107 -5.17 -6.28 8.86
N MET A 108 -5.19 -5.60 7.71
CA MET A 108 -5.08 -4.14 7.66
C MET A 108 -6.32 -3.45 8.24
N GLN A 109 -7.52 -4.00 8.02
CA GLN A 109 -8.76 -3.46 8.55
C GLN A 109 -8.85 -3.59 10.07
N GLU A 110 -8.44 -4.71 10.64
CA GLU A 110 -8.37 -4.90 12.10
C GLU A 110 -7.49 -3.85 12.74
N GLU A 111 -6.29 -3.67 12.19
CA GLU A 111 -5.32 -2.69 12.69
C GLU A 111 -5.78 -1.24 12.47
N PHE A 112 -6.44 -0.96 11.34
CA PHE A 112 -7.02 0.35 11.05
C PHE A 112 -8.09 0.70 12.07
N SER A 113 -9.00 -0.22 12.37
CA SER A 113 -10.07 -0.01 13.36
C SER A 113 -9.49 0.25 14.75
N ARG A 114 -8.49 -0.53 15.16
CA ARG A 114 -7.81 -0.39 16.46
C ARG A 114 -7.16 0.99 16.61
N THR A 115 -6.28 1.34 15.68
CA THR A 115 -5.51 2.59 15.74
C THR A 115 -6.37 3.84 15.50
N SER A 116 -7.42 3.74 14.69
CA SER A 116 -8.37 4.84 14.47
C SER A 116 -9.17 5.17 15.73
N ALA A 117 -9.50 4.16 16.55
CA ALA A 117 -10.16 4.37 17.83
C ALA A 117 -9.24 5.08 18.85
N GLU A 118 -7.94 4.77 18.83
CA GLU A 118 -6.94 5.40 19.71
C GLU A 118 -6.76 6.90 19.41
N THR A 119 -6.75 7.27 18.13
CA THR A 119 -6.62 8.68 17.70
C THR A 119 -7.88 9.55 17.89
N PHE A 120 -8.98 8.98 18.42
CA PHE A 120 -10.22 9.73 18.71
C PHE A 120 -10.20 10.43 20.08
N THR A 121 -9.12 10.27 20.83
CA THR A 121 -8.94 10.80 22.19
C THR A 121 -8.44 12.24 22.18
#